data_AF-A0A202DQN8-F1
#
_entry.id   AF-A0A202DQN8-F1
#
_cell.length_a   1.000
_cell.length_b   1.000
_cell.length_c   1.000
_cell.angle_alpha   90.00
_cell.angle_beta   90.00
_cell.angle_gamma   90.00
#
_symmetry.space_group_name_H-M   'P 1'
#
loop_
_entity.id
_entity.type
_entity.pdbx_description
1 polymer ?
#
loop_
_entity_poly.entity_id
_entity_poly.type
_entity_poly.pdbx_seq_one_letter_code
_entity_poly.pdbx_strand_id
1 'polypeptide(L)'
;MTVDKTRLTLLNRLQQGGSDHDWVEFNSFYHSLVKSWARHFGCPESVVEDIYQNTLIAVLPALPRFEHTGRPGCFRSWLKTIVQRRVYDHFRREMKHVPKQKEGEGENRIGQNTWTHAAEEQE
;
A
#
# COMPACT_ATOMS: atom_id res chain seq x y z
N MET A 1 -7.69 8.90 -31.30
CA MET A 1 -6.51 9.17 -30.46
C MET A 1 -6.77 10.44 -29.66
N THR A 2 -7.47 10.34 -28.53
CA THR A 2 -7.72 11.48 -27.66
C THR A 2 -6.42 11.79 -26.94
N VAL A 3 -5.70 12.81 -27.44
CA VAL A 3 -4.57 13.38 -26.72
C VAL A 3 -5.07 13.68 -25.32
N ASP A 4 -4.53 12.95 -24.35
CA ASP A 4 -4.74 13.16 -22.93
C ASP A 4 -4.22 14.56 -22.59
N LYS A 5 -5.02 15.58 -22.93
CA LYS A 5 -5.02 16.88 -22.28
C LYS A 5 -5.39 16.57 -20.83
N THR A 6 -4.41 16.09 -20.04
CA THR A 6 -4.43 16.26 -18.60
C THR A 6 -5.00 17.66 -18.37
N ARG A 7 -6.06 17.75 -17.58
CA ARG A 7 -6.84 18.98 -17.39
C ARG A 7 -5.94 20.02 -16.74
N LEU A 8 -5.09 20.66 -17.54
CA LEU A 8 -4.06 21.60 -17.10
C LEU A 8 -4.74 22.75 -16.36
N THR A 9 -5.93 23.13 -16.81
CA THR A 9 -6.83 24.05 -16.12
C THR A 9 -7.19 23.56 -14.72
N LEU A 10 -7.61 22.30 -14.54
CA LEU A 10 -7.90 21.73 -13.23
C LEU A 10 -6.65 21.71 -12.34
N LEU A 11 -5.49 21.27 -12.87
CA LEU A 11 -4.24 21.25 -12.11
C LEU A 11 -3.82 22.65 -11.67
N ASN A 12 -3.90 23.64 -12.57
CA ASN A 12 -3.58 25.03 -12.25
C ASN A 12 -4.50 25.58 -11.16
N ARG A 13 -5.82 25.29 -11.23
CA ARG A 13 -6.77 25.71 -10.18
C ARG A 13 -6.43 25.06 -8.85
N LEU A 14 -6.16 23.75 -8.83
CA LEU A 14 -5.76 23.03 -7.62
C LEU A 14 -4.46 23.58 -7.01
N GLN A 15 -3.49 23.99 -7.83
CA GLN A 15 -2.25 24.62 -7.37
C GLN A 15 -2.45 26.00 -6.73
N GLN A 16 -3.49 26.72 -7.12
CA GLN A 16 -3.82 28.06 -6.61
C GLN A 16 -4.77 28.04 -5.41
N GLY A 17 -4.92 26.88 -4.74
CA GLY A 17 -5.83 26.72 -3.60
C GLY A 17 -7.24 26.31 -4.03
N GLY A 18 -7.32 25.36 -4.96
CA GLY A 18 -8.57 24.92 -5.60
C GLY A 18 -9.73 24.64 -4.65
N SER A 19 -10.94 24.79 -5.19
CA SER A 19 -12.19 24.63 -4.45
C SER A 19 -12.54 23.16 -4.20
N ASP A 20 -13.51 22.91 -3.32
CA ASP A 20 -14.07 21.56 -3.12
C ASP A 20 -14.53 20.92 -4.43
N HIS A 21 -15.07 21.72 -5.36
CA HIS A 21 -15.49 21.24 -6.67
C HIS A 21 -14.30 20.74 -7.51
N ASP A 22 -13.17 21.43 -7.46
CA ASP A 22 -11.95 21.00 -8.16
C ASP A 22 -11.43 19.67 -7.59
N TRP A 23 -11.54 19.47 -6.28
CA TRP A 23 -11.17 18.21 -5.63
C TRP A 23 -12.11 17.06 -5.98
N VAL A 24 -13.42 17.32 -6.08
CA VAL A 24 -14.40 16.34 -6.57
C VAL A 24 -14.13 15.97 -8.02
N GLU A 25 -13.83 16.95 -8.86
CA GLU A 25 -13.45 16.75 -10.26
C GLU A 25 -12.18 15.88 -10.31
N PHE A 26 -11.14 16.23 -9.56
CA PHE A 26 -9.91 15.44 -9.45
C PHE A 26 -10.19 13.99 -9.06
N ASN A 27 -10.96 13.79 -7.99
CA ASN A 27 -11.32 12.46 -7.50
C ASN A 27 -12.02 11.64 -8.59
N SER A 28 -12.98 12.22 -9.32
CA SER A 28 -13.73 11.51 -10.36
C SER A 28 -12.85 10.93 -11.49
N PHE A 29 -11.73 11.59 -11.83
CA PHE A 29 -10.82 11.12 -12.87
C PHE A 29 -9.73 10.19 -12.34
N TYR A 30 -9.11 10.58 -11.23
CA TYR A 30 -7.88 9.93 -10.78
C TYR A 30 -8.13 8.78 -9.82
N HIS A 31 -9.31 8.69 -9.18
CA HIS A 31 -9.66 7.57 -8.32
C HIS A 31 -9.58 6.23 -9.07
N SER A 32 -10.36 6.07 -10.14
CA SER A 32 -10.37 4.83 -10.93
C SER A 32 -9.01 4.51 -11.55
N LEU A 33 -8.26 5.54 -11.96
CA LEU A 33 -6.93 5.39 -12.54
C LEU A 33 -5.91 4.87 -11.52
N VAL A 34 -5.88 5.47 -10.33
CA VAL A 34 -4.98 5.04 -9.24
C VAL A 34 -5.31 3.63 -8.79
N LYS A 35 -6.61 3.30 -8.64
CA LYS A 35 -7.04 1.95 -8.27
C LYS A 35 -6.65 0.91 -9.33
N SER A 36 -6.78 1.26 -10.62
CA SER A 36 -6.32 0.39 -11.71
C SER A 36 -4.82 0.11 -11.63
N TRP A 37 -3.99 1.13 -11.35
CA TRP A 37 -2.55 0.94 -11.16
C TRP A 37 -2.22 0.12 -9.91
N ALA A 38 -2.89 0.36 -8.78
CA ALA A 38 -2.67 -0.42 -7.56
C ALA A 38 -2.92 -1.93 -7.80
N ARG A 39 -4.03 -2.26 -8.47
CA ARG A 39 -4.33 -3.65 -8.88
C ARG A 39 -3.28 -4.21 -9.84
N HIS A 40 -2.85 -3.41 -10.82
CA HIS A 40 -1.81 -3.80 -11.77
C HIS A 40 -0.46 -4.08 -11.08
N PHE A 41 -0.16 -3.40 -9.96
CA PHE A 41 1.03 -3.67 -9.15
C PHE A 41 0.85 -4.82 -8.14
N GLY A 42 -0.27 -5.55 -8.20
CA GLY A 42 -0.49 -6.75 -7.39
C GLY A 42 -1.15 -6.52 -6.03
N CYS A 43 -1.68 -5.32 -5.76
CA CYS A 43 -2.42 -5.08 -4.52
C CYS A 43 -3.73 -5.88 -4.49
N PRO A 44 -4.06 -6.57 -3.38
CA PRO A 44 -5.39 -7.17 -3.19
C PRO A 44 -6.46 -6.09 -3.07
N GLU A 45 -7.71 -6.40 -3.44
CA GLU A 45 -8.80 -5.42 -3.45
C GLU A 45 -9.00 -4.75 -2.08
N SER A 46 -8.73 -5.48 -0.99
CA SER A 46 -8.83 -4.97 0.39
C SER A 46 -7.90 -3.79 0.68
N VAL A 47 -6.78 -3.65 -0.03
CA VAL A 47 -5.79 -2.58 0.23
C VAL A 47 -5.78 -1.53 -0.89
N VAL A 48 -6.47 -1.77 -2.00
CA VAL A 48 -6.49 -0.83 -3.13
C VAL A 48 -7.03 0.54 -2.71
N GLU A 49 -8.05 0.57 -1.85
CA GLU A 49 -8.62 1.81 -1.32
C GLU A 49 -7.63 2.54 -0.39
N ASP A 50 -6.92 1.80 0.46
CA ASP A 50 -5.89 2.35 1.34
C ASP A 50 -4.73 2.96 0.53
N ILE A 51 -4.34 2.31 -0.57
CA ILE A 51 -3.32 2.86 -1.48
C ILE A 51 -3.80 4.16 -2.10
N TYR A 52 -5.08 4.26 -2.47
CA TYR A 52 -5.65 5.50 -2.99
C TYR A 52 -5.61 6.63 -1.94
N GLN A 53 -6.09 6.37 -0.73
CA GLN A 53 -6.09 7.35 0.35
C GLN A 53 -4.67 7.81 0.69
N ASN A 54 -3.71 6.88 0.83
CA ASN A 54 -2.30 7.21 1.08
C ASN A 54 -1.65 7.97 -0.08
N THR A 55 -2.12 7.74 -1.31
CA THR A 55 -1.70 8.53 -2.48
C THR A 55 -2.23 9.95 -2.37
N LEU A 56 -3.51 10.15 -2.05
CA LEU A 56 -4.08 11.48 -1.86
C LEU A 56 -3.35 12.27 -0.76
N ILE A 57 -3.09 11.67 0.39
CA ILE A 57 -2.33 12.30 1.50
C ILE A 57 -0.95 12.79 1.03
N ALA A 58 -0.32 12.07 0.09
CA ALA A 58 0.95 12.47 -0.50
C ALA A 58 0.83 13.55 -1.57
N VAL A 59 -0.23 13.48 -2.38
CA VAL A 59 -0.47 14.37 -3.51
C VAL A 59 -0.88 15.76 -3.01
N LEU A 60 -1.79 15.86 -2.05
CA LEU A 60 -2.31 17.12 -1.53
C LEU A 60 -1.21 18.17 -1.22
N PRO A 61 -0.19 17.87 -0.40
CA PRO A 61 0.87 18.83 -0.10
C PRO A 61 1.91 18.98 -1.23
N ALA A 62 2.02 18.00 -2.14
CA ALA A 62 3.02 18.01 -3.20
C ALA A 62 2.54 18.69 -4.49
N LEU A 63 1.22 18.70 -4.72
CA LEU A 63 0.59 19.22 -5.93
C LEU A 63 0.91 20.71 -6.20
N PRO A 64 0.90 21.63 -5.20
CA PRO A 64 1.29 23.02 -5.42
C PRO A 64 2.72 23.21 -5.92
N ARG A 65 3.61 22.24 -5.66
CA ARG A 65 5.03 22.26 -6.07
C ARG A 65 5.29 21.46 -7.35
N PHE A 66 4.25 20.85 -7.93
CA PHE A 66 4.40 20.07 -9.15
C PHE A 66 4.65 21.00 -10.34
N GLU A 67 5.77 20.81 -11.03
CA GLU A 67 6.09 21.57 -12.25
C GLU A 67 5.70 20.78 -13.50
N HIS A 68 4.84 21.37 -14.32
CA HIS A 68 4.43 20.76 -15.58
C HIS A 68 5.52 20.97 -16.64
N THR A 69 6.22 19.90 -17.04
CA THR A 69 7.35 19.94 -18.00
C THR A 69 6.95 20.18 -19.46
N GLY A 70 5.75 20.69 -19.72
CA GLY A 70 5.16 20.86 -21.06
C GLY A 70 4.83 19.57 -21.82
N ARG A 71 5.27 18.40 -21.34
CA ARG A 71 5.03 17.11 -22.00
C ARG A 71 3.64 16.55 -21.66
N PRO A 72 2.88 16.05 -22.64
CA PRO A 72 1.63 15.34 -22.38
C PRO A 72 1.85 14.18 -21.39
N GLY A 73 0.94 14.03 -20.42
CA GLY A 73 0.99 12.95 -19.45
C GLY A 73 2.02 13.10 -18.31
N CYS A 74 2.78 14.20 -18.22
CA CYS A 74 3.78 14.36 -17.15
C CYS A 74 3.18 14.23 -15.74
N PHE A 75 1.96 14.76 -15.54
CA PHE A 75 1.22 14.60 -14.30
C PHE A 75 0.89 13.14 -13.98
N ARG A 76 0.44 12.37 -14.98
CA ARG A 76 0.10 10.96 -14.80
C ARG A 76 1.33 10.14 -14.46
N SER A 77 2.46 10.43 -15.10
CA SER A 77 3.74 9.78 -14.78
C SER A 77 4.20 10.10 -13.35
N TRP A 78 4.07 11.36 -12.93
CA TRP A 78 4.36 11.78 -11.57
C TRP A 78 3.44 11.12 -10.54
N LEU A 79 2.13 11.11 -10.79
CA LEU A 79 1.14 10.46 -9.94
C LEU A 79 1.41 8.95 -9.85
N LYS A 80 1.68 8.29 -10.99
CA LYS A 80 2.02 6.86 -11.02
C LYS A 80 3.26 6.55 -10.18
N THR A 81 4.25 7.44 -10.17
CA THR A 81 5.44 7.31 -9.32
C THR A 81 5.08 7.34 -7.84
N ILE A 82 4.15 8.22 -7.43
CA ILE A 82 3.66 8.26 -6.04
C ILE A 82 2.92 6.95 -5.70
N VAL A 83 2.02 6.50 -6.58
CA VAL A 83 1.27 5.24 -6.38
C VAL A 83 2.22 4.06 -6.22
N GLN A 84 3.21 3.93 -7.12
CA GLN A 84 4.22 2.88 -7.03
C GLN A 84 4.93 2.90 -5.67
N ARG A 85 5.37 4.07 -5.20
CA ARG A 85 6.01 4.22 -3.88
C ARG A 85 5.09 3.77 -2.76
N ARG A 86 3.79 4.10 -2.81
CA ARG A 86 2.81 3.66 -1.79
C ARG A 86 2.60 2.15 -1.80
N VAL A 87 2.55 1.54 -2.98
CA VAL A 87 2.47 0.08 -3.11
C VAL A 87 3.72 -0.60 -2.55
N TYR A 88 4.92 -0.11 -2.88
CA TYR A 88 6.16 -0.64 -2.32
C TYR A 88 6.23 -0.48 -0.81
N ASP A 89 5.82 0.67 -0.27
CA ASP A 89 5.76 0.88 1.18
C ASP A 89 4.78 -0.08 1.87
N HIS A 90 3.64 -0.38 1.25
CA HIS A 90 2.68 -1.35 1.76
C HIS A 90 3.31 -2.75 1.85
N PHE A 91 3.83 -3.29 0.75
CA PHE A 91 4.48 -4.61 0.76
C PHE A 91 5.69 -4.67 1.70
N ARG A 92 6.47 -3.58 1.80
CA ARG A 92 7.59 -3.50 2.75
C ARG A 92 7.12 -3.59 4.21
N ARG A 93 5.94 -3.04 4.55
CA ARG A 93 5.36 -3.13 5.89
C ARG A 93 4.82 -4.52 6.17
N GLU A 94 4.18 -5.16 5.19
CA GLU A 94 3.69 -6.54 5.32
C GLU A 94 4.85 -7.52 5.57
N MET A 95 5.95 -7.40 4.81
CA MET A 95 7.14 -8.25 5.00
C MET A 95 7.78 -8.11 6.38
N LYS A 96 7.64 -6.94 7.03
CA LYS A 96 8.15 -6.71 8.40
C LYS A 96 7.24 -7.27 9.48
N HIS A 97 5.95 -7.44 9.20
CA HIS A 97 4.96 -7.97 10.14
C HIS A 97 4.78 -9.48 10.04
N VAL A 98 5.49 -10.17 9.15
CA VAL A 98 5.56 -11.65 9.19
C VAL A 98 6.15 -12.03 10.54
N PRO A 99 5.36 -12.59 11.48
CA PRO A 99 5.89 -12.98 12.77
C PRO A 99 6.94 -14.04 12.50
N LYS A 100 8.15 -13.83 13.02
CA LYS A 100 9.21 -14.84 13.02
C LYS A 100 8.64 -16.05 13.75
N GLN A 101 8.16 -17.05 13.01
CA GLN A 101 7.80 -18.34 13.58
C GLN A 101 9.04 -18.82 14.33
N LYS A 102 8.91 -18.98 15.65
CA LYS A 102 9.92 -19.66 16.45
C LYS A 102 9.92 -21.12 16.00
N GLU A 103 10.78 -21.45 15.04
CA GLU A 103 11.17 -22.83 14.80
C GLU A 103 12.06 -23.27 15.97
N GLY A 104 11.63 -24.34 16.65
CA GLY A 104 12.49 -25.14 17.53
C GLY A 104 12.08 -25.18 19.00
N GLU A 105 11.00 -25.89 19.32
CA GLU A 105 10.89 -26.60 20.61
C GLU A 105 9.79 -27.66 20.51
N GLY A 106 10.16 -28.82 20.00
CA GLY A 106 9.29 -29.98 19.92
C GLY A 106 9.85 -31.03 18.99
N GLU A 107 10.85 -31.79 19.47
CA GLU A 107 10.97 -33.24 19.22
C GLU A 107 12.19 -33.81 19.99
N ASN A 108 12.05 -34.09 21.28
CA ASN A 108 12.65 -35.29 21.88
C ASN A 108 11.95 -35.56 23.21
N ARG A 109 10.88 -36.38 23.17
CA ARG A 109 10.45 -37.29 24.26
C ARG A 109 9.18 -38.02 23.83
N ILE A 110 9.35 -39.04 22.99
CA ILE A 110 8.49 -40.21 23.06
C ILE A 110 9.40 -41.39 23.37
N GLY A 111 9.15 -42.02 24.53
CA GLY A 111 9.49 -43.42 24.72
C GLY A 111 10.39 -43.77 25.90
N GLN A 112 9.76 -44.00 27.04
CA GLN A 112 9.98 -45.20 27.86
C GLN A 112 11.31 -45.37 28.62
N ASN A 113 11.27 -45.06 29.92
CA ASN A 113 11.83 -45.91 30.97
C ASN A 113 11.11 -45.69 32.32
N THR A 114 10.16 -46.60 32.59
CA THR A 114 9.94 -47.32 33.86
C THR A 114 10.13 -46.56 35.18
N TRP A 115 9.02 -46.11 35.78
CA TRP A 115 8.90 -45.99 37.24
C TRP A 115 8.07 -47.17 37.76
N THR A 116 8.75 -48.26 38.07
CA THR A 116 8.25 -49.32 38.95
C THR A 116 8.42 -48.83 40.38
N HIS A 117 7.35 -48.39 41.02
CA HIS A 117 7.28 -48.39 42.47
C HIS A 117 5.85 -48.71 42.92
N ALA A 118 5.52 -50.00 42.79
CA ALA A 118 4.58 -50.67 43.67
C ALA A 118 5.37 -51.71 44.47
N ALA A 119 5.28 -51.59 45.80
CA ALA A 119 5.57 -52.60 46.82
C ALA A 119 7.01 -53.08 47.06
N GLU A 120 7.62 -52.58 48.15
CA GLU A 120 8.43 -53.37 49.11
C GLU A 120 8.61 -52.48 50.38
N GLU A 121 7.75 -52.60 51.41
CA GLU A 121 7.88 -53.52 52.56
C GLU A 121 9.29 -53.63 53.14
N GLN A 122 9.61 -52.76 54.12
CA GLN A 122 10.47 -52.97 55.31
C GLN A 122 9.98 -51.92 56.35
N GLU A 123 9.70 -52.15 57.62
CA GLU A 123 10.05 -53.18 58.63
C GLU A 123 8.90 -53.26 59.66
#